data_AF-A0A2H0Y5P6-F1
#
_entry.id   AF-A0A2H0Y5P6-F1
#
_cell.length_a   1.000
_cell.length_b   1.000
_cell.length_c   1.000
_cell.angle_alpha   90.00
_cell.angle_beta   90.00
_cell.angle_gamma   90.00
#
_symmetry.space_group_name_H-M   'P 1'
#
loop_
_entity.id
_entity.type
_entity.pdbx_description
1 polymer ?
#
loop_
_entity_poly.entity_id
_entity_poly.type
_entity_poly.pdbx_seq_one_letter_code
_entity_poly.pdbx_strand_id
1 'polypeptide(L)'
;MKTLSTICNEVSISIIFIILATLFLDPFMLFMPHSFVYLLLAGFVVVFALFAGLLWKELARDEREQLHAMLAGRIGYLLGTGTLVAGIIHQTIYARLDPWLVAALALMLLGKLGGHIYSKERK
;
A
#
# COMPACT_ATOMS: atom_id res chain seq x y z
N MET A 1 8.52 -25.60 -8.12
CA MET A 1 9.55 -25.16 -7.16
C MET A 1 9.94 -23.67 -7.29
N LYS A 2 9.96 -23.05 -8.48
CA LYS A 2 10.25 -21.60 -8.64
C LYS A 2 9.16 -20.64 -8.10
N THR A 3 7.91 -21.09 -7.97
CA THR A 3 6.79 -20.28 -7.48
C THR A 3 6.84 -20.07 -5.97
N LEU A 4 7.19 -21.12 -5.21
CA LEU A 4 7.29 -21.07 -3.74
C LEU A 4 8.35 -20.10 -3.22
N SER A 5 9.53 -20.03 -3.85
CA SER A 5 10.58 -19.08 -3.45
C SER A 5 10.21 -17.63 -3.75
N THR A 6 9.41 -17.39 -4.79
CA THR A 6 8.96 -16.04 -5.17
C THR A 6 7.91 -15.53 -4.19
N ILE A 7 6.94 -16.37 -3.82
CA ILE A 7 5.93 -16.06 -2.79
C ILE A 7 6.59 -15.79 -1.44
N CYS A 8 7.57 -16.61 -1.04
CA CYS A 8 8.29 -16.40 0.22
C CYS A 8 9.05 -15.06 0.23
N ASN A 9 9.60 -14.64 -0.92
CA ASN A 9 10.25 -13.34 -1.07
C ASN A 9 9.25 -12.17 -1.03
N GLU A 10 8.09 -12.30 -1.68
CA GLU A 10 7.03 -11.28 -1.67
C GLU A 10 6.47 -11.04 -0.27
N VAL A 11 6.18 -12.12 0.46
CA VAL A 11 5.71 -12.05 1.85
C VAL A 11 6.78 -11.42 2.74
N SER A 12 8.04 -11.82 2.59
CA SER A 12 9.15 -11.26 3.37
C SER A 12 9.33 -9.76 3.11
N ILE A 13 9.27 -9.31 1.86
CA ILE A 13 9.39 -7.88 1.49
C ILE A 13 8.21 -7.08 2.05
N SER A 14 6.99 -7.64 2.01
CA SER A 14 5.79 -7.00 2.57
C SER A 14 5.89 -6.84 4.09
N ILE A 15 6.39 -7.87 4.80
CA ILE A 15 6.61 -7.82 6.25
C ILE A 15 7.66 -6.76 6.59
N ILE A 16 8.78 -6.73 5.86
CA ILE A 16 9.84 -5.72 6.05
C ILE A 16 9.27 -4.31 5.84
N PHE A 17 8.45 -4.11 4.81
CA PHE A 17 7.82 -2.82 4.54
C PHE A 17 6.90 -2.37 5.68
N ILE A 18 6.08 -3.29 6.22
CA ILE A 18 5.19 -3.01 7.37
C ILE A 18 6.00 -2.65 8.62
N ILE A 19 7.08 -3.38 8.92
CA ILE A 19 7.96 -3.08 10.06
C ILE A 19 8.57 -1.69 9.90
N LEU A 20 9.07 -1.37 8.70
CA LEU A 20 9.69 -0.09 8.42
C LEU A 20 8.69 1.07 8.50
N ALA A 21 7.46 0.88 8.00
CA ALA A 21 6.37 1.85 8.14
C ALA A 21 5.97 2.07 9.61
N THR A 22 5.97 1.00 10.42
CA THR A 22 5.64 1.07 11.85
C THR A 22 6.73 1.79 12.63
N LEU A 23 8.00 1.64 12.24
CA LEU A 23 9.12 2.33 12.86
C LEU A 23 9.01 3.87 12.72
N PHE A 24 8.38 4.37 11.64
CA PHE A 24 8.08 5.80 11.47
C PHE A 24 7.02 6.34 12.43
N LEU A 25 6.13 5.51 12.97
CA LEU A 25 5.12 5.93 13.94
C LEU A 25 5.73 6.22 15.33
N ASP A 26 7.04 6.05 15.47
CA ASP A 26 7.82 6.24 16.69
C ASP A 26 7.15 5.67 17.96
N PRO A 27 6.70 4.40 17.95
CA PRO A 27 5.95 3.83 19.08
C PRO A 27 6.79 3.70 20.35
N PHE A 28 8.12 3.78 20.25
CA PHE A 28 9.04 3.59 21.37
C PHE A 28 9.91 4.82 21.70
N MET A 29 9.81 5.93 20.96
CA MET A 29 10.67 7.13 21.12
C MET A 29 12.19 6.84 21.13
N LEU A 30 12.60 5.70 20.55
CA LEU A 30 13.97 5.16 20.67
C LEU A 30 14.95 5.82 19.69
N PHE A 31 14.48 6.48 18.63
CA PHE A 31 15.33 6.92 17.52
C PHE A 31 14.96 8.31 17.00
N MET A 32 15.45 9.37 17.66
CA MET A 32 15.50 10.70 17.03
C MET A 32 16.81 11.47 17.30
N PRO A 33 17.90 11.08 16.62
CA PRO A 33 18.83 12.03 16.02
C PRO A 33 18.47 12.29 14.56
N HIS A 34 18.55 13.54 14.11
CA HIS A 34 18.05 13.99 12.80
C HIS A 34 18.61 13.19 11.60
N SER A 35 19.84 12.68 11.70
CA SER A 35 20.51 11.90 10.65
C SER A 35 19.87 10.52 10.40
N PHE A 36 19.25 9.90 11.41
CA PHE A 36 18.67 8.57 11.29
C PHE A 36 17.35 8.59 10.51
N VAL A 37 16.61 9.71 10.58
CA VAL A 37 15.35 9.91 9.85
C VAL A 37 15.56 9.86 8.34
N TYR A 38 16.59 10.53 7.82
CA TYR A 38 16.89 10.53 6.38
C TYR A 38 17.33 9.15 5.86
N LEU A 39 18.08 8.38 6.67
CA LEU A 39 18.45 7.01 6.34
C LEU A 39 17.21 6.11 6.24
N LEU A 40 16.31 6.22 7.22
CA LEU A 40 15.08 5.44 7.28
C LEU A 40 14.15 5.77 6.10
N LEU A 41 14.05 7.06 5.75
CA LEU A 41 13.33 7.53 4.56
C LEU A 41 13.90 6.99 3.26
N ALA A 42 15.23 7.01 3.09
CA ALA A 42 15.87 6.42 1.92
C ALA A 42 15.59 4.91 1.83
N GLY A 43 15.70 4.18 2.94
CA GLY A 43 15.35 2.76 3.01
C GLY A 43 13.88 2.50 2.65
N PHE A 44 12.97 3.35 3.12
CA PHE A 44 11.55 3.22 2.84
C PHE A 44 11.22 3.38 1.36
N VAL A 45 11.84 4.35 0.69
CA VAL A 45 11.68 4.54 -0.77
C VAL A 45 12.21 3.32 -1.54
N VAL A 46 13.37 2.77 -1.15
CA VAL A 46 13.95 1.58 -1.81
C VAL A 46 13.04 0.36 -1.64
N VAL A 47 12.57 0.09 -0.42
CA VAL A 47 11.69 -1.07 -0.16
C VAL A 47 10.35 -0.88 -0.88
N PHE A 48 9.80 0.33 -0.91
CA PHE A 48 8.59 0.63 -1.68
C PHE A 48 8.79 0.37 -3.17
N ALA A 49 9.92 0.79 -3.76
CA ALA A 49 10.22 0.53 -5.16
C ALA A 49 10.33 -0.97 -5.47
N LEU A 50 10.95 -1.75 -4.57
CA LEU A 50 11.00 -3.21 -4.68
C LEU A 50 9.61 -3.83 -4.60
N PHE A 51 8.78 -3.39 -3.65
CA PHE A 51 7.40 -3.85 -3.50
C PHE A 51 6.54 -3.52 -4.74
N ALA A 52 6.62 -2.29 -5.25
CA ALA A 52 5.92 -1.87 -6.46
C ALA A 52 6.35 -2.70 -7.70
N GLY A 53 7.65 -3.01 -7.81
CA GLY A 53 8.17 -3.88 -8.87
C GLY A 53 7.68 -5.32 -8.78
N LEU A 54 7.35 -5.82 -7.59
CA LEU A 54 6.72 -7.13 -7.41
C LEU A 54 5.25 -7.11 -7.82
N LEU A 55 4.52 -6.05 -7.47
CA LEU A 55 3.12 -5.87 -7.86
C LEU A 55 2.93 -5.92 -9.39
N TRP A 56 3.91 -5.41 -10.15
CA TRP A 56 3.89 -5.45 -11.61
C TRP A 56 4.05 -6.87 -12.19
N LYS A 57 4.64 -7.81 -11.44
CA LYS A 57 4.90 -9.18 -11.91
C LYS A 57 3.75 -10.15 -11.64
N GLU A 58 2.66 -9.70 -11.03
CA GLU A 58 1.48 -10.51 -10.71
C GLU A 58 0.71 -10.87 -12.00
N LEU A 59 1.26 -11.79 -12.78
CA LEU A 59 0.63 -12.38 -13.97
C LEU A 59 -0.10 -13.66 -13.54
N ALA A 60 -1.42 -13.58 -13.47
CA ALA A 60 -2.26 -14.73 -13.17
C ALA A 60 -2.21 -15.74 -14.32
N ARG A 61 -1.86 -16.99 -14.00
CA ARG A 61 -1.64 -18.05 -14.99
C ARG A 61 -2.88 -18.90 -15.22
N ASP A 62 -3.82 -18.87 -14.27
CA ASP A 62 -5.08 -19.62 -14.28
C ASP A 62 -6.27 -18.71 -13.88
N GLU A 63 -7.48 -19.06 -14.31
CA GLU A 63 -8.73 -18.35 -13.97
C GLU A 63 -8.97 -18.30 -12.46
N ARG A 64 -8.58 -19.35 -11.74
CA ARG A 64 -8.65 -19.41 -10.27
C ARG A 64 -7.75 -18.36 -9.62
N GLU A 65 -6.51 -18.24 -10.11
CA GLU A 65 -5.56 -17.24 -9.62
C GLU A 65 -6.03 -15.82 -9.94
N GLN A 66 -6.64 -15.60 -11.11
CA GLN A 66 -7.25 -14.31 -11.46
C GLN A 66 -8.36 -13.91 -10.47
N LEU A 67 -9.21 -14.87 -10.09
CA LEU A 67 -10.31 -14.62 -9.16
C LEU A 67 -9.79 -14.28 -7.76
N HIS A 68 -8.75 -14.98 -7.29
CA HIS A 68 -8.08 -14.66 -6.03
C HIS A 68 -7.40 -13.28 -6.05
N ALA A 69 -6.69 -12.94 -7.12
CA ALA A 69 -6.07 -11.62 -7.28
C ALA A 69 -7.13 -10.49 -7.30
N MET A 70 -8.25 -10.69 -7.99
CA MET A 70 -9.36 -9.73 -8.01
C MET A 70 -10.00 -9.54 -6.62
N LEU A 71 -10.20 -10.63 -5.87
CA LEU A 71 -10.73 -10.56 -4.51
C LEU A 71 -9.74 -9.86 -3.57
N ALA A 72 -8.46 -10.20 -3.63
CA ALA A 72 -7.41 -9.56 -2.86
C ALA A 72 -7.34 -8.05 -3.15
N GLY A 73 -7.36 -7.66 -4.43
CA GLY A 73 -7.38 -6.24 -4.83
C GLY A 73 -8.62 -5.50 -4.33
N ARG A 74 -9.81 -6.13 -4.34
CA ARG A 74 -11.03 -5.52 -3.80
C ARG A 74 -10.98 -5.35 -2.28
N ILE A 75 -10.48 -6.34 -1.56
CA ILE A 75 -10.32 -6.28 -0.10
C ILE A 75 -9.29 -5.21 0.26
N GLY A 76 -8.13 -5.17 -0.41
CA GLY A 76 -7.09 -4.16 -0.22
C GLY A 76 -7.62 -2.74 -0.45
N TYR A 77 -8.41 -2.53 -1.51
CA TYR A 77 -9.06 -1.25 -1.76
C TYR A 77 -10.02 -0.84 -0.63
N LEU A 78 -10.85 -1.78 -0.14
CA LEU A 78 -11.80 -1.51 0.95
C LEU A 78 -11.08 -1.18 2.26
N LEU A 79 -10.04 -1.94 2.61
CA LEU A 79 -9.24 -1.66 3.80
C LEU A 79 -8.53 -0.31 3.68
N GLY A 80 -7.88 -0.03 2.55
CA GLY A 80 -7.18 1.24 2.34
C GLY A 80 -8.09 2.46 2.39
N THR A 81 -9.23 2.42 1.69
CA THR A 81 -10.21 3.51 1.74
C THR A 81 -10.87 3.64 3.12
N GLY A 82 -11.17 2.52 3.79
CA GLY A 82 -11.69 2.50 5.15
C GLY A 82 -10.73 3.13 6.16
N THR A 83 -9.43 2.79 6.09
CA THR A 83 -8.40 3.39 6.95
C THR A 83 -8.24 4.88 6.69
N LEU A 84 -8.25 5.33 5.43
CA LEU A 84 -8.19 6.76 5.11
C LEU A 84 -9.40 7.52 5.67
N VAL A 85 -10.61 6.97 5.52
CA VAL A 85 -11.83 7.58 6.09
C VAL A 85 -11.74 7.66 7.62
N ALA A 86 -11.32 6.58 8.29
CA ALA A 86 -11.12 6.58 9.74
C ALA A 86 -10.09 7.63 10.18
N GLY A 87 -8.98 7.77 9.44
CA GLY A 87 -7.96 8.79 9.66
C GLY A 87 -8.48 10.21 9.47
N ILE A 88 -9.28 10.46 8.43
CA ILE A 88 -9.93 11.76 8.19
C ILE A 88 -10.87 12.11 9.34
N ILE A 89 -11.71 11.17 9.78
CA ILE A 89 -12.63 11.37 10.91
C ILE A 89 -11.84 11.75 12.16
N HIS A 90 -10.80 10.98 12.49
CA HIS A 90 -9.95 11.23 13.64
C HIS A 90 -9.29 12.62 13.57
N GLN A 91 -8.64 12.97 12.45
CA GLN A 91 -7.97 14.27 12.29
C GLN A 91 -8.93 15.46 12.26
N THR A 92 -10.13 15.28 11.74
CA THR A 92 -11.16 16.33 11.67
C THR A 92 -11.65 16.71 13.06
N ILE A 93 -11.79 15.74 13.98
CA ILE A 93 -12.17 16.00 15.38
C ILE A 93 -11.14 16.89 16.09
N TYR A 94 -9.86 16.75 15.76
CA TYR A 94 -8.78 17.58 16.32
C TYR A 94 -8.48 18.86 15.51
N ALA A 95 -9.30 19.18 14.50
CA ALA A 95 -9.11 20.31 13.59
C ALA A 95 -7.71 20.38 12.95
N ARG A 96 -7.05 19.22 12.74
CA ARG A 96 -5.74 19.09 12.09
C ARG A 96 -5.85 18.17 10.88
N LEU A 97 -6.76 18.50 9.97
CA LEU A 97 -6.95 17.73 8.75
C LEU A 97 -5.76 17.95 7.82
N ASP A 98 -5.03 16.87 7.52
CA ASP A 98 -3.97 16.89 6.52
C ASP A 98 -4.59 16.82 5.10
N PRO A 99 -4.36 17.81 4.23
CA PRO A 99 -4.85 17.78 2.85
C PRO A 99 -4.41 16.55 2.07
N TRP A 100 -3.25 15.97 2.39
CA TRP A 100 -2.73 14.77 1.72
C TRP A 100 -3.61 13.55 1.94
N LEU A 101 -4.27 13.45 3.11
CA LEU A 101 -5.17 12.34 3.42
C LEU A 101 -6.41 12.35 2.52
N VAL A 102 -6.97 13.54 2.28
CA VAL A 102 -8.11 13.75 1.39
C VAL A 102 -7.70 13.54 -0.07
N ALA A 103 -6.55 14.08 -0.47
CA ALA A 103 -6.01 13.89 -1.82
C ALA A 103 -5.76 12.41 -2.13
N ALA A 104 -5.22 11.64 -1.18
CA ALA A 104 -5.00 10.20 -1.33
C ALA A 104 -6.32 9.44 -1.56
N LEU A 105 -7.36 9.75 -0.77
CA LEU A 105 -8.68 9.13 -0.93
C LEU A 105 -9.29 9.47 -2.30
N ALA A 106 -9.19 10.73 -2.73
CA ALA A 106 -9.67 11.18 -4.03
C ALA A 106 -8.95 10.45 -5.19
N LEU A 107 -7.61 10.35 -5.13
CA LEU A 107 -6.82 9.64 -6.14
C LEU A 107 -7.16 8.16 -6.21
N MET A 108 -7.36 7.48 -5.08
CA MET A 108 -7.78 6.08 -5.06
C MET A 108 -9.15 5.88 -5.73
N LEU A 109 -10.13 6.77 -5.44
CA LEU A 109 -11.45 6.73 -6.06
C LEU A 109 -11.38 6.96 -7.56
N LEU A 110 -10.63 7.98 -8.01
CA LEU A 110 -10.40 8.26 -9.43
C LEU A 110 -9.73 7.09 -10.13
N GLY A 111 -8.71 6.49 -9.52
CA GLY A 111 -8.04 5.30 -10.06
C GLY A 111 -8.99 4.13 -10.25
N LYS A 112 -9.85 3.85 -9.26
CA LYS A 112 -10.85 2.78 -9.37
C LYS A 112 -11.90 3.07 -10.44
N LEU A 113 -12.38 4.31 -10.53
CA LEU A 113 -13.34 4.73 -11.56
C LEU A 113 -12.73 4.61 -12.96
N GLY A 114 -11.51 5.11 -13.16
CA GLY A 114 -10.79 5.02 -14.43
C GLY A 114 -10.57 3.57 -14.85
N GLY A 115 -10.13 2.70 -13.93
CA GLY A 115 -9.98 1.27 -14.20
C GLY A 115 -11.31 0.58 -14.55
N HIS A 116 -12.41 0.97 -13.90
CA HIS A 116 -13.73 0.43 -14.19
C HIS A 116 -14.23 0.85 -15.59
N ILE A 117 -14.06 2.13 -15.95
CA ILE A 117 -14.43 2.64 -17.28
C ILE A 117 -13.63 1.92 -18.37
N TYR A 118 -12.31 1.84 -18.20
CA TYR A 118 -11.44 1.15 -19.15
C TYR A 118 -11.81 -0.33 -19.35
N SER A 119 -12.15 -1.04 -18.27
CA SER A 119 -12.60 -2.43 -18.33
C SER A 119 -13.94 -2.58 -19.09
N LYS A 120 -14.81 -1.58 -19.01
CA LYS A 120 -16.09 -1.56 -19.73
C LYS A 120 -15.91 -1.24 -21.22
N GLU A 121 -14.96 -0.38 -21.58
CA GLU A 121 -14.71 -0.02 -22.99
C GLU A 121 -13.88 -1.06 -23.75
N ARG A 122 -13.11 -1.90 -23.04
CA ARG A 122 -12.27 -2.95 -23.65
C ARG A 122 -12.92 -4.35 -23.68
N LYS A 123 -14.16 -4.47 -23.18
CA LYS A 123 -15.02 -5.65 -23.36
C LYS A 123 -15.92 -5.46 -24.57
#